data_AF-A0A960ZL05-F1
#
_entry.id   AF-A0A960ZL05-F1
#
_cell.length_a   1.000
_cell.length_b   1.000
_cell.length_c   1.000
_cell.angle_alpha   90.00
_cell.angle_beta   90.00
_cell.angle_gamma   90.00
#
_symmetry.space_group_name_H-M   'P 1'
#
loop_
_entity.id
_entity.type
_entity.pdbx_description
1 polymer ?
#
loop_
_entity_poly.entity_id
_entity_poly.type
_entity_poly.pdbx_seq_one_letter_code
_entity_poly.pdbx_strand_id
1 'polypeptide(L)'
;MIHALIDATRVVGTFFEDGNPQEVCIEAIANHNRAENLLTVTLRAFLRSTEHGHLGETSIPDWLPASEELRESVGAEEAHELVEDILASWSLKVKNAIP
;
A
#
# COMPACT_ATOMS: atom_id res chain seq x y z
N MET A 1 -20.47 -0.82 12.72
CA MET A 1 -20.55 -1.30 11.33
C MET A 1 -19.25 -0.91 10.66
N ILE A 2 -18.53 -1.88 10.09
CA ILE A 2 -17.25 -1.64 9.41
C ILE A 2 -17.55 -1.22 7.97
N HIS A 3 -16.98 -0.10 7.54
CA HIS A 3 -17.12 0.43 6.18
C HIS A 3 -15.76 0.40 5.50
N ALA A 4 -15.67 -0.32 4.37
CA ALA A 4 -14.52 -0.23 3.49
C ALA A 4 -14.45 1.20 2.93
N LEU A 5 -13.31 1.85 3.14
CA LEU A 5 -13.08 3.24 2.78
C LEU A 5 -12.20 3.36 1.53
N ILE A 6 -11.15 2.54 1.46
CA ILE A 6 -10.29 2.41 0.29
C ILE A 6 -9.85 0.96 0.10
N ASP A 7 -9.74 0.57 -1.15
CA ASP A 7 -8.96 -0.59 -1.61
C ASP A 7 -8.22 -0.11 -2.86
N ALA A 8 -6.94 0.20 -2.69
CA ALA A 8 -6.15 0.84 -3.74
C ALA A 8 -4.80 0.16 -3.90
N THR A 9 -4.53 -0.34 -5.11
CA THR A 9 -3.20 -0.74 -5.55
C THR A 9 -2.65 0.29 -6.52
N ARG A 10 -1.40 0.74 -6.33
CA ARG A 10 -0.72 1.70 -7.20
C ARG A 10 0.70 1.24 -7.51
N VAL A 11 1.13 1.45 -8.76
CA VAL A 11 2.54 1.32 -9.14
C VAL A 11 3.27 2.61 -8.76
N VAL A 12 4.34 2.50 -8.00
CA VAL A 12 5.12 3.64 -7.52
C VAL A 12 6.50 3.77 -8.17
N GLY A 13 6.95 2.71 -8.86
CA GLY A 13 8.21 2.72 -9.59
C GLY A 13 8.43 1.44 -10.38
N THR A 14 9.61 1.34 -10.97
CA THR A 14 10.08 0.15 -11.67
C THR A 14 11.45 -0.19 -11.14
N PHE A 15 11.66 -1.47 -10.82
CA PHE A 15 12.93 -2.03 -10.38
C PHE A 15 13.42 -3.03 -11.41
N PHE A 16 14.73 -3.07 -11.68
CA PHE A 16 15.32 -4.04 -12.62
C PHE A 16 16.08 -5.08 -11.82
N GLU A 17 15.56 -6.30 -11.80
CA GLU A 17 16.22 -7.45 -11.19
C GLU A 17 16.83 -8.31 -12.31
N ASP A 18 18.17 -8.42 -12.33
CA ASP A 18 18.92 -9.15 -13.37
C ASP A 18 18.55 -8.76 -14.82
N GLY A 19 18.17 -7.50 -15.02
CA GLY A 19 17.76 -6.95 -16.33
C GLY A 19 16.27 -7.11 -16.64
N ASN A 20 15.50 -7.76 -15.78
CA ASN A 20 14.05 -7.94 -15.95
C ASN A 20 13.28 -6.82 -15.22
N PRO A 21 12.36 -6.12 -15.90
CA PRO A 21 11.57 -5.06 -15.28
C PRO A 21 10.47 -5.62 -14.38
N GLN A 22 10.49 -5.19 -13.12
CA GLN A 22 9.45 -5.45 -12.13
C GLN A 22 8.79 -4.14 -11.70
N GLU A 23 7.47 -4.15 -11.58
CA GLU A 23 6.73 -3.01 -11.03
C GLU A 23 6.86 -3.02 -9.51
N VAL A 24 7.24 -1.89 -8.93
CA VAL A 24 7.16 -1.67 -7.49
C VAL A 24 5.74 -1.20 -7.18
N CYS A 25 4.97 -2.03 -6.49
CA CYS A 25 3.58 -1.78 -6.15
C CYS A 25 3.43 -1.46 -4.67
N ILE A 26 2.45 -0.61 -4.37
CA ILE A 26 1.90 -0.43 -3.04
C ILE A 26 0.42 -0.79 -3.04
N GLU A 27 -0.04 -1.26 -1.90
CA GLU A 27 -1.45 -1.55 -1.63
C GLU A 27 -1.84 -0.91 -0.31
N ALA A 28 -3.03 -0.31 -0.28
CA ALA A 28 -3.65 0.20 0.93
C ALA A 28 -5.10 -0.25 1.00
N ILE A 29 -5.45 -0.86 2.12
CA ILE A 29 -6.81 -1.28 2.46
C ILE A 29 -7.20 -0.55 3.73
N ALA A 30 -8.20 0.32 3.65
CA ALA A 30 -8.68 1.10 4.79
C ALA A 30 -10.12 0.75 5.13
N ASN A 31 -10.36 0.55 6.42
CA ASN A 31 -11.66 0.22 6.98
C ASN A 31 -11.96 1.17 8.15
N HIS A 32 -13.16 1.75 8.18
CA HIS A 32 -13.61 2.59 9.28
C HIS A 32 -14.72 1.90 10.08
N ASN A 33 -14.52 1.73 11.38
CA ASN A 33 -15.56 1.33 12.31
C ASN A 33 -16.25 2.57 12.89
N ARG A 34 -17.42 2.92 12.34
CA ARG A 34 -18.21 4.07 12.78
C ARG A 34 -18.71 3.99 14.23
N ALA A 35 -18.81 2.79 14.80
CA ALA A 35 -19.26 2.65 16.18
C ALA A 35 -18.15 3.06 17.18
N GLU A 36 -16.89 2.91 16.78
CA GLU A 36 -15.72 3.16 17.62
C GLU A 36 -14.92 4.38 17.14
N ASN A 37 -15.36 5.02 16.05
CA ASN A 37 -14.60 6.05 15.32
C ASN A 37 -13.16 5.64 15.07
N LEU A 38 -12.97 4.38 14.64
CA LEU A 38 -11.67 3.79 14.46
C LEU A 38 -11.41 3.51 12.98
N LEU A 39 -10.40 4.16 12.42
CA LEU A 39 -9.83 3.84 11.12
C LEU A 39 -8.72 2.81 11.30
N THR A 40 -8.77 1.74 10.50
CA THR A 40 -7.67 0.77 10.36
C THR A 40 -7.19 0.80 8.92
N VAL A 41 -5.91 1.02 8.71
CA VAL A 41 -5.26 1.04 7.39
C VAL A 41 -4.18 -0.03 7.35
N THR A 42 -4.33 -0.99 6.46
CA THR A 42 -3.31 -2.00 6.16
C THR A 42 -2.56 -1.57 4.92
N LEU A 43 -1.24 -1.46 5.04
CA LEU A 43 -0.32 -1.04 4.00
C LEU A 43 0.60 -2.20 3.65
N ARG A 44 0.81 -2.39 2.35
CA ARG A 44 1.74 -3.39 1.82
C ARG A 44 2.53 -2.80 0.66
N ALA A 45 3.75 -3.28 0.50
CA ALA A 45 4.55 -3.09 -0.70
C ALA A 45 4.97 -4.46 -1.25
N PHE A 46 5.05 -4.59 -2.57
CA PHE A 46 5.50 -5.81 -3.24
C PHE A 46 6.01 -5.47 -4.64
N LEU A 47 6.84 -6.35 -5.20
CA LEU A 47 7.17 -6.32 -6.61
C LEU A 47 6.18 -7.18 -7.38
N ARG A 48 5.81 -6.74 -8.58
CA ARG A 48 4.98 -7.50 -9.50
C ARG A 48 5.72 -7.68 -10.82
N SER A 49 5.85 -8.93 -11.26
CA SER A 49 6.42 -9.19 -12.58
C SER A 49 5.50 -8.67 -13.69
N THR A 50 6.12 -8.04 -14.68
CA THR A 50 5.44 -7.60 -15.92
C THR A 50 5.58 -8.62 -17.05
N GLU A 51 6.36 -9.68 -16.84
CA GLU A 51 6.56 -10.71 -17.84
C GLU A 51 5.37 -11.66 -17.93
N HIS A 52 4.95 -11.96 -19.17
CA HIS A 52 3.80 -12.83 -19.43
C HIS A 52 3.93 -14.24 -18.84
N GLY A 53 5.15 -14.74 -18.61
CA GLY A 53 5.39 -16.05 -17.99
C GLY A 53 5.18 -16.08 -16.47
N HIS A 54 5.21 -14.91 -15.82
CA HIS A 54 5.18 -14.73 -14.37
C HIS A 54 4.09 -13.72 -13.93
N LEU A 55 3.10 -13.50 -14.79
CA LEU A 55 2.06 -12.50 -14.57
C LEU A 55 1.30 -12.81 -13.27
N GLY A 56 1.37 -11.90 -12.29
CA GLY A 56 0.74 -12.06 -10.98
C GLY A 56 1.63 -12.68 -9.90
N GLU A 57 2.86 -13.08 -10.23
CA GLU A 57 3.86 -13.41 -9.21
C GLU A 57 4.26 -12.13 -8.46
N THR A 58 4.19 -12.21 -7.12
CA THR A 58 4.56 -11.10 -6.24
C THR A 58 5.71 -11.49 -5.33
N SER A 59 6.73 -10.66 -5.24
CA SER A 59 7.84 -10.84 -4.30
C SER A 59 7.94 -9.65 -3.33
N ILE A 60 8.56 -9.88 -2.17
CA ILE A 60 8.79 -8.85 -1.15
C ILE A 60 10.26 -8.94 -0.76
N PRO A 61 11.17 -8.30 -1.51
CA PRO A 61 12.58 -8.26 -1.16
C PRO A 61 12.83 -7.53 0.16
N ASP A 62 13.96 -7.83 0.81
CA ASP A 62 14.30 -7.31 2.15
C ASP A 62 14.49 -5.79 2.22
N TRP A 63 14.76 -5.14 1.08
CA TRP A 63 14.87 -3.69 0.99
C TRP A 63 13.51 -2.98 0.93
N LEU A 64 12.43 -3.68 0.57
CA LEU A 64 11.09 -3.10 0.61
C LEU A 64 10.61 -2.96 2.06
N PRO A 65 9.92 -1.85 2.38
CA PRO A 65 9.23 -1.72 3.65
C PRO A 65 8.27 -2.88 3.89
N ALA A 66 8.36 -3.49 5.08
CA ALA A 66 7.45 -4.54 5.52
C ALA A 66 6.00 -4.03 5.61
N SER A 67 5.04 -4.96 5.62
CA SER A 67 3.62 -4.62 5.79
C SER A 67 3.39 -3.88 7.11
N GLU A 68 2.56 -2.84 7.09
CA GLU A 68 2.25 -2.02 8.25
C GLU A 68 0.74 -1.95 8.46
N GLU A 69 0.32 -1.95 9.72
CA GLU A 69 -1.07 -1.70 10.08
C GLU A 69 -1.12 -0.47 11.01
N LEU A 70 -1.89 0.52 10.59
CA LEU A 70 -2.11 1.77 11.31
C LEU A 70 -3.54 1.80 11.84
N ARG A 71 -3.70 2.27 13.07
CA ARG A 71 -5.01 2.41 13.72
C ARG A 71 -5.13 3.81 14.29
N GLU A 72 -6.09 4.56 13.79
CA GLU A 72 -6.28 5.97 14.13
C GLU A 72 -7.72 6.22 14.58
N SER A 73 -7.88 6.97 15.67
CA SER A 73 -9.19 7.36 16.18
C SER A 73 -9.64 8.64 15.46
N VAL A 74 -10.47 8.50 14.44
CA VAL A 74 -10.89 9.59 13.56
C VAL A 74 -12.37 9.47 13.22
N GLY A 75 -13.05 10.61 13.07
CA GLY A 75 -14.44 10.66 12.61
C GLY A 75 -14.58 10.14 11.18
N ALA A 76 -15.77 9.65 10.82
CA ALA A 76 -16.01 9.12 9.47
C ALA A 76 -15.82 10.16 8.35
N GLU A 77 -15.98 11.46 8.66
CA GLU A 77 -15.83 12.55 7.69
C GLU A 77 -14.37 12.85 7.38
N GLU A 78 -13.49 12.75 8.39
CA GLU A 78 -12.05 13.01 8.28
C GLU A 78 -11.26 11.75 7.88
N ALA A 79 -11.87 10.57 8.02
CA ALA A 79 -11.22 9.29 7.74
C ALA A 79 -10.70 9.20 6.29
N HIS A 80 -11.38 9.81 5.32
CA HIS A 80 -10.96 9.74 3.92
C HIS A 80 -9.69 10.55 3.65
N GLU A 81 -9.65 11.79 4.13
CA GLU A 81 -8.49 12.68 4.02
C GLU A 81 -7.26 12.05 4.70
N LEU A 82 -7.44 11.51 5.91
CA LEU A 82 -6.36 10.85 6.62
C LEU A 82 -5.81 9.61 5.87
N VAL A 83 -6.68 8.83 5.22
CA VAL A 83 -6.24 7.68 4.41
C VAL A 83 -5.42 8.14 3.20
N GLU A 84 -5.80 9.23 2.56
CA GLU A 84 -5.04 9.78 1.42
C GLU A 84 -3.64 10.24 1.84
N ASP A 85 -3.53 10.91 2.99
CA ASP A 85 -2.25 11.34 3.57
C ASP A 85 -1.35 10.16 3.94
N ILE A 86 -1.93 9.12 4.56
CA ILE A 86 -1.24 7.87 4.87
C ILE A 86 -0.73 7.22 3.58
N LEU A 87 -1.57 7.12 2.55
CA LEU A 87 -1.20 6.51 1.27
C LEU A 87 -0.10 7.31 0.56
N ALA A 88 -0.17 8.64 0.58
CA ALA A 88 0.86 9.51 0.00
C ALA A 88 2.20 9.34 0.71
N SER A 89 2.18 9.30 2.05
CA SER A 89 3.36 9.07 2.88
C SER A 89 3.97 7.70 2.64
N TRP A 90 3.14 6.65 2.57
CA TRP A 90 3.55 5.29 2.24
C TRP A 90 4.17 5.21 0.85
N SER A 91 3.54 5.84 -0.15
CA SER A 91 4.06 5.92 -1.52
C SER A 91 5.47 6.51 -1.55
N LEU A 92 5.71 7.58 -0.79
CA LEU A 92 7.01 8.24 -0.71
C LEU A 92 8.04 7.35 -0.02
N LYS A 93 7.67 6.70 1.09
CA LYS A 93 8.54 5.76 1.82
C LYS A 93 9.00 4.62 0.92
N VAL A 94 8.09 4.00 0.18
CA VAL A 94 8.41 2.89 -0.74
C VAL A 94 9.27 3.38 -1.90
N LYS A 95 8.95 4.53 -2.51
CA LYS A 95 9.78 5.13 -3.57
C LYS A 95 11.22 5.37 -3.13
N ASN A 96 11.42 5.87 -1.91
CA ASN A 96 12.76 6.13 -1.37
C ASN A 96 13.53 4.87 -0.97
N ALA A 97 12.84 3.72 -0.89
CA ALA A 97 13.47 2.44 -0.60
C ALA A 97 13.95 1.70 -1.87
N ILE A 98 13.54 2.15 -3.06
CA ILE A 98 13.95 1.56 -4.34
C ILE A 98 15.47 1.80 -4.53
N PRO A 99 16.28 0.74 -4.72
CA PRO A 99 17.72 0.86 -4.97
C PRO A 99 18.09 1.51 -6.30
#